data_AF-A0A4Y2FQT7-F1
#
_entry.id   AF-A0A4Y2FQT7-F1
#
_cell.length_a   1.000
_cell.length_b   1.000
_cell.length_c   1.000
_cell.angle_alpha   90.00
_cell.angle_beta   90.00
_cell.angle_gamma   90.00
#
_symmetry.space_group_name_H-M   'P 1'
#
loop_
_entity.id
_entity.type
_entity.pdbx_description
1 polymer ?
#
loop_
_entity_poly.entity_id
_entity_poly.type
_entity_poly.pdbx_seq_one_letter_code
_entity_poly.pdbx_strand_id
1 'polypeptide(L)'
;MRVRYSLYIGDEKDVIHTISLRVPENYTASEVMEMAEVEDPKYKFEWKMTSGKIYVYEIAKVTNDPESGKFWLLYVGDANSSEPLTHLTNGPDKVIMGDGEHLILWYKIATI
;
A
#
# COMPACT_ATOMS: atom_id res chain seq x y z
N MET A 1 -9.83 -13.33 7.01
CA MET A 1 -9.22 -13.47 5.67
C MET A 1 -7.70 -13.28 5.73
N ARG A 2 -6.96 -13.79 4.75
CA ARG A 2 -5.51 -13.65 4.62
C ARG A 2 -5.22 -12.64 3.51
N VAL A 3 -4.48 -11.59 3.84
CA VAL A 3 -4.04 -10.56 2.89
C VAL A 3 -2.52 -10.57 2.87
N ARG A 4 -1.94 -10.45 1.68
CA ARG A 4 -0.52 -10.14 1.53
C ARG A 4 -0.38 -8.65 1.38
N TYR A 5 0.51 -8.02 2.16
CA TYR A 5 0.84 -6.62 2.00
C TYR A 5 2.31 -6.48 1.61
N SER A 6 2.63 -5.65 0.61
CA SER A 6 4.00 -5.37 0.21
C SER A 6 4.30 -3.90 0.00
N LEU A 7 5.53 -3.53 0.33
CA LEU A 7 6.14 -2.25 -0.01
C LEU A 7 7.11 -2.50 -1.15
N TYR A 8 6.90 -1.85 -2.29
CA TYR A 8 7.86 -1.79 -3.38
C TYR A 8 8.50 -0.40 -3.38
N ILE A 9 9.82 -0.33 -3.33
CA ILE A 9 10.56 0.93 -3.33
C ILE A 9 11.48 0.96 -4.54
N GLY A 10 11.34 2.00 -5.36
CA GLY A 10 12.08 2.18 -6.61
C GLY A 10 11.28 1.79 -7.84
N ASP A 11 11.57 2.44 -8.96
CA ASP A 11 10.84 2.27 -10.23
C ASP A 11 10.92 0.84 -10.78
N GLU A 12 12.01 0.11 -10.49
CA GLU A 12 12.24 -1.28 -10.88
C GLU A 12 11.97 -2.28 -9.73
N LYS A 13 11.33 -1.83 -8.63
CA LYS A 13 11.14 -2.61 -7.39
C LYS A 13 12.46 -3.02 -6.75
N ASP A 14 13.40 -2.08 -6.67
CA ASP A 14 14.75 -2.27 -6.11
C ASP A 14 14.73 -2.91 -4.72
N VAL A 15 13.75 -2.53 -3.91
CA VAL A 15 13.50 -3.12 -2.59
C VAL A 15 12.06 -3.59 -2.48
N ILE A 16 11.90 -4.83 -1.99
CA ILE A 16 10.60 -5.44 -1.71
C ILE A 16 10.55 -5.89 -0.26
N HIS A 17 9.54 -5.43 0.46
CA HIS A 17 9.16 -5.96 1.77
C HIS A 17 7.76 -6.54 1.69
N THR A 18 7.56 -7.72 2.27
CA THR A 18 6.26 -8.41 2.25
C THR A 18 5.93 -8.96 3.62
N ILE A 19 4.69 -8.78 4.04
CA ILE A 19 4.10 -9.37 5.24
C ILE A 19 2.79 -10.06 4.86
N SER A 20 2.48 -11.19 5.49
CA SER A 20 1.20 -11.87 5.35
C SER A 20 0.42 -11.69 6.65
N LEU A 21 -0.76 -11.10 6.56
CA LEU A 21 -1.60 -10.77 7.72
C LEU A 21 -2.88 -11.60 7.69
N ARG A 22 -3.36 -11.95 8.89
CA ARG A 22 -4.73 -12.46 9.08
C ARG A 22 -5.57 -11.30 9.59
N VAL A 23 -6.50 -10.84 8.78
CA VAL A 23 -7.35 -9.68 9.07
C VAL A 23 -8.82 -10.10 9.11
N PRO A 24 -9.68 -9.39 9.85
CA PRO A 24 -11.14 -9.58 9.79
C PRO A 24 -11.68 -9.33 8.38
N GLU A 25 -12.88 -9.85 8.10
CA GLU A 25 -13.55 -9.57 6.82
C GLU A 25 -13.98 -8.10 6.72
N ASN A 26 -14.08 -7.59 5.50
CA ASN A 26 -14.45 -6.21 5.17
C ASN A 26 -13.49 -5.12 5.67
N TYR A 27 -12.28 -5.49 6.09
CA TYR A 27 -11.23 -4.52 6.40
C TYR A 27 -10.83 -3.75 5.15
N THR A 28 -10.65 -2.44 5.32
CA THR A 28 -10.11 -1.55 4.32
C THR A 28 -8.59 -1.71 4.21
N ALA A 29 -8.01 -1.28 3.09
CA ALA A 29 -6.57 -1.29 2.91
C ALA A 29 -5.85 -0.47 4.00
N SER A 30 -6.43 0.64 4.48
CA SER A 30 -5.84 1.41 5.59
C SER A 30 -5.82 0.63 6.90
N GLU A 31 -6.88 -0.12 7.22
CA GLU A 31 -6.91 -0.97 8.43
C GLU A 31 -5.91 -2.13 8.33
N VAL A 32 -5.69 -2.67 7.13
CA VAL A 32 -4.59 -3.64 6.89
C VAL A 32 -3.23 -3.00 7.12
N MET A 33 -3.03 -1.75 6.68
CA MET A 33 -1.78 -1.01 6.91
C MET A 33 -1.54 -0.72 8.41
N GLU A 34 -2.57 -0.33 9.14
CA GLU A 34 -2.52 -0.13 10.61
C GLU A 34 -2.13 -1.41 11.34
N MET A 35 -2.68 -2.56 10.95
CA MET A 35 -2.26 -3.84 11.52
C MET A 35 -0.79 -4.17 11.17
N ALA A 36 -0.37 -3.87 9.95
CA ALA A 36 1.00 -4.12 9.51
C ALA A 36 2.04 -3.33 10.31
N GLU A 37 1.77 -2.06 10.65
CA GLU A 37 2.72 -1.25 11.43
C GLU A 37 2.87 -1.73 12.88
N VAL A 38 1.81 -2.33 13.46
CA VAL A 38 1.86 -2.93 14.79
C VAL A 38 2.74 -4.19 14.78
N GLU A 39 2.65 -5.00 13.72
CA GLU A 39 3.40 -6.25 13.57
C GLU A 39 4.88 -6.02 13.18
N ASP A 40 5.16 -5.07 12.29
CA ASP A 40 6.51 -4.68 11.91
C ASP A 40 6.58 -3.14 11.71
N PRO A 41 7.33 -2.42 12.57
CA PRO A 41 7.48 -0.96 12.49
C PRO A 41 8.00 -0.43 11.14
N LYS A 42 8.55 -1.29 10.28
CA LYS A 42 8.89 -0.94 8.90
C LYS A 42 7.67 -0.50 8.07
N TYR A 43 6.48 -0.99 8.41
CA TYR A 43 5.23 -0.61 7.74
C TYR A 43 4.59 0.65 8.34
N LYS A 44 5.23 1.26 9.35
CA LYS A 44 4.78 2.55 9.86
C LYS A 44 4.64 3.54 8.70
N PHE A 45 3.48 4.20 8.67
CA PHE A 45 3.14 5.15 7.63
C PHE A 45 2.58 6.44 8.22
N GLU A 46 2.81 7.54 7.53
CA GLU A 46 2.24 8.83 7.87
C GLU A 46 1.27 9.25 6.75
N TRP A 47 0.14 9.82 7.16
CA TRP A 47 -0.94 10.13 6.26
C TRP A 47 -1.66 11.42 6.66
N LYS A 48 -2.41 11.99 5.72
CA LYS A 48 -3.29 13.14 5.97
C LYS A 48 -4.60 12.97 5.23
N MET A 49 -5.65 13.63 5.71
CA MET A 49 -6.92 13.70 4.99
C MET A 49 -6.78 14.69 3.82
N THR A 50 -7.09 14.25 2.61
CA THR A 50 -7.14 15.11 1.41
C THR A 50 -8.42 14.80 0.64
N SER A 51 -9.27 15.81 0.42
CA SER A 51 -10.54 15.65 -0.30
C SER A 51 -11.41 14.50 0.22
N GLY A 52 -11.43 14.29 1.54
CA GLY A 52 -12.22 13.23 2.20
C GLY A 52 -11.67 11.81 2.07
N LYS A 53 -10.41 11.65 1.66
CA LYS A 53 -9.71 10.36 1.54
C LYS A 53 -8.37 10.41 2.26
N ILE A 54 -7.90 9.26 2.75
CA ILE A 54 -6.55 9.13 3.29
C ILE A 54 -5.54 9.28 2.14
N TYR A 55 -4.61 10.21 2.31
CA TYR A 55 -3.44 10.38 1.45
C TYR A 55 -2.19 10.01 2.24
N VAL A 56 -1.58 8.89 1.87
CA VAL A 56 -0.33 8.40 2.47
C VAL A 56 0.85 9.14 1.84
N TYR A 57 1.68 9.76 2.67
CA TYR A 57 2.81 10.55 2.20
C TYR A 57 4.18 10.04 2.67
N GLU A 58 4.21 9.07 3.58
CA GLU A 58 5.44 8.44 4.03
C GLU A 58 5.16 7.01 4.47
N ILE A 59 6.05 6.08 4.13
CA ILE A 59 6.08 4.71 4.66
C ILE A 59 7.55 4.33 4.83
N ALA A 60 7.89 3.60 5.88
CA ALA A 60 9.26 3.14 6.14
C ALA A 60 10.29 4.28 6.16
N LYS A 61 9.89 5.49 6.59
CA LYS A 61 10.68 6.74 6.56
C LYS A 61 11.07 7.22 5.16
N VAL A 62 10.41 6.72 4.11
CA VAL A 62 10.54 7.22 2.74
C VAL A 62 9.36 8.15 2.46
N THR A 63 9.63 9.44 2.43
CA THR A 63 8.62 10.48 2.16
C THR A 63 8.42 10.65 0.66
N ASN A 64 7.19 10.98 0.24
CA ASN A 64 6.92 11.42 -1.12
C ASN A 64 7.84 12.58 -1.51
N ASP A 65 8.33 12.56 -2.75
CA ASP A 65 9.21 13.57 -3.32
C ASP A 65 8.54 14.17 -4.57
N PRO A 66 7.76 15.26 -4.39
CA PRO A 66 7.13 15.94 -5.51
C PRO A 66 8.11 16.55 -6.51
N GLU A 67 9.34 16.90 -6.10
CA GLU A 67 10.34 17.50 -7.00
C GLU A 67 10.84 16.47 -8.01
N SER A 68 11.03 15.23 -7.56
CA SER A 68 11.39 14.09 -8.41
C SER A 68 10.16 13.35 -8.98
N GLY A 69 8.95 13.79 -8.66
CA GLY A 69 7.69 13.15 -9.08
C GLY A 69 7.47 11.75 -8.48
N LYS A 70 8.10 11.43 -7.35
CA LYS A 70 8.02 10.10 -6.71
C LYS A 70 7.00 10.09 -5.59
N PHE A 71 6.08 9.14 -5.66
CA PHE A 71 4.98 9.02 -4.72
C PHE A 71 4.74 7.56 -4.33
N TRP A 72 4.21 7.35 -3.13
CA TRP A 72 3.57 6.11 -2.73
C TRP A 72 2.23 5.95 -3.45
N LEU A 73 2.16 4.95 -4.32
CA LEU A 73 1.00 4.64 -5.15
C LEU A 73 0.35 3.33 -4.68
N LEU A 74 -0.99 3.30 -4.65
CA LEU A 74 -1.77 2.17 -4.17
C LEU A 74 -2.09 1.20 -5.32
N TYR A 75 -1.79 -0.08 -5.11
CA TYR A 75 -2.12 -1.16 -6.03
C TYR A 75 -2.77 -2.33 -5.31
N VAL A 76 -3.63 -3.05 -6.02
CA VAL A 76 -4.22 -4.33 -5.59
C VAL A 76 -4.03 -5.37 -6.69
N GLY A 77 -3.85 -6.62 -6.29
CA GLY A 77 -3.87 -7.80 -7.17
C GLY A 77 -4.23 -9.06 -6.38
N ASP A 78 -4.09 -10.22 -7.01
CA ASP A 78 -4.25 -11.52 -6.35
C ASP A 78 -2.87 -12.05 -5.91
N ALA A 79 -2.75 -12.51 -4.66
CA ALA A 79 -1.46 -12.93 -4.10
C ALA A 79 -0.89 -14.22 -4.70
N ASN A 80 -1.70 -14.98 -5.44
CA ASN A 80 -1.34 -16.25 -6.07
C ASN A 80 -1.45 -16.19 -7.61
N SER A 81 -1.74 -15.02 -8.18
CA SER A 81 -1.84 -14.82 -9.61
C SER A 81 -0.63 -14.06 -10.17
N SER A 82 -0.35 -14.30 -11.45
CA SER A 82 0.57 -13.49 -12.24
C SER A 82 -0.14 -12.35 -13.00
N GLU A 83 -1.43 -12.16 -12.74
CA GLU A 83 -2.19 -11.06 -13.34
C GLU A 83 -1.60 -9.70 -12.97
N PRO A 84 -1.74 -8.70 -13.85
CA PRO A 84 -1.21 -7.37 -13.61
C PRO A 84 -1.88 -6.71 -12.40
N LEU A 85 -1.08 -5.97 -11.64
CA LEU A 85 -1.56 -5.17 -10.52
C LEU A 85 -2.43 -4.02 -11.02
N THR A 86 -3.55 -3.79 -10.34
CA THR A 86 -4.46 -2.66 -10.62
C THR A 86 -4.06 -1.46 -9.78
N HIS A 87 -3.70 -0.35 -10.43
CA HIS A 87 -3.47 0.93 -9.76
C HIS A 87 -4.80 1.56 -9.33
N LEU A 88 -4.91 2.00 -8.08
CA LEU A 88 -6.10 2.64 -7.55
C LEU A 88 -5.80 4.10 -7.20
N THR A 89 -6.69 5.01 -7.63
CA THR A 89 -6.62 6.45 -7.30
C THR A 89 -7.46 6.82 -6.07
N ASN A 90 -8.08 5.82 -5.45
CA ASN A 90 -8.80 5.96 -4.20
C ASN A 90 -7.82 6.02 -3.03
N GLY A 91 -8.24 6.61 -1.90
CA GLY A 91 -7.51 6.44 -0.65
C GLY A 91 -7.64 5.00 -0.15
N PRO A 92 -6.64 4.48 0.60
CA PRO A 92 -6.70 3.13 1.13
C PRO A 92 -7.89 2.90 2.08
N ASP A 93 -8.47 3.97 2.65
CA ASP A 93 -9.69 3.95 3.46
C ASP A 93 -10.98 3.66 2.66
N LYS A 94 -10.90 3.64 1.33
CA LYS A 94 -12.04 3.39 0.43
C LYS A 94 -11.93 2.07 -0.31
N VAL A 95 -10.91 1.27 -0.03
CA VAL A 95 -10.65 -0.01 -0.71
C VAL A 95 -10.88 -1.12 0.30
N ILE A 96 -11.93 -1.91 0.12
CA ILE A 96 -12.21 -3.08 0.94
C ILE A 96 -11.38 -4.25 0.40
N MET A 97 -10.61 -4.89 1.28
CA MET A 97 -9.77 -6.02 0.92
C MET A 97 -10.57 -7.33 0.92
N GLY A 98 -10.20 -8.24 0.02
CA GLY A 98 -10.72 -9.60 -0.08
C GLY A 98 -9.75 -10.65 0.46
N ASP A 99 -10.24 -11.88 0.63
CA ASP A 99 -9.40 -13.02 0.97
C ASP A 99 -8.49 -13.42 -0.19
N GLY A 100 -7.20 -13.61 0.10
CA GLY A 100 -6.20 -13.94 -0.92
C GLY A 100 -5.67 -12.73 -1.70
N GLU A 101 -6.17 -11.53 -1.45
CA GLU A 101 -5.69 -10.33 -2.16
C GLU A 101 -4.30 -9.90 -1.70
N HIS A 102 -3.62 -9.20 -2.61
CA HIS A 102 -2.32 -8.59 -2.44
C HIS A 102 -2.47 -7.07 -2.48
N LEU A 103 -2.30 -6.43 -1.34
CA LEU A 103 -2.14 -4.98 -1.21
C LEU A 103 -0.68 -4.60 -1.48
N ILE A 104 -0.46 -3.58 -2.31
CA ILE A 104 0.89 -3.05 -2.56
C ILE A 104 0.86 -1.53 -2.45
N LEU A 105 1.78 -0.99 -1.67
CA LEU A 105 2.17 0.42 -1.76
C LEU A 105 3.50 0.47 -2.49
N TRP A 106 3.56 1.20 -3.61
CA TRP A 106 4.73 1.30 -4.47
C TRP A 106 5.25 2.73 -4.55
N TYR A 107 6.43 2.97 -3.99
CA TYR A 107 7.16 4.22 -4.13
C TYR A 107 7.90 4.27 -5.46
N LYS A 108 7.39 5.05 -6.41
CA LYS A 108 7.97 5.20 -7.77
C LYS A 108 7.55 6.54 -8.39
N ILE A 109 8.10 6.85 -9.56
CA ILE A 109 7.65 7.99 -10.36
C ILE A 109 6.18 7.80 -10.74
N ALA A 110 5.34 8.76 -10.38
CA ALA A 110 3.95 8.79 -10.80
C ALA A 110 3.90 9.16 -12.29
N THR A 111 3.43 8.23 -13.11
CA THR A 111 3.19 8.49 -14.53
C THR A 111 1.89 9.29 -14.64
N ILE A 112 1.99 10.53 -15.11
CA ILE A 112 0.87 11.46 -15.34
C ILE A 112 0.17 11.08 -16.64
#